data_AF-A0A9D6UPT3-F1
#
_entry.id   AF-A0A9D6UPT3-F1
#
_cell.length_a   1.000
_cell.length_b   1.000
_cell.length_c   1.000
_cell.angle_alpha   90.00
_cell.angle_beta   90.00
_cell.angle_gamma   90.00
#
_symmetry.space_group_name_H-M   'P 1'
#
loop_
_entity.id
_entity.type
_entity.pdbx_description
1 polymer ?
#
loop_
_entity_poly.entity_id
_entity_poly.type
_entity_poly.pdbx_seq_one_letter_code
_entity_poly.pdbx_strand_id
1 'polypeptide(L)'
;MIRPKSPSQRQDQARSRALADALGSLGYPGFINLFSDMEAEQNHDPAVVLLAAVSCDNLDERVVEALPWLILRYQHLDWDWAVREARDRNAQNRLGYIVGLALRVGASSAGNDELLLRLSAVEEKLFDYRLDKEDTLCVRVPEGRRKSLRETRPPEARQWNLLTDLAPRDLAYHGRF
;
A
#
# COMPACT_ATOMS: atom_id res chain seq x y z
N MET A 1 4.68 -31.29 -12.69
CA MET A 1 5.49 -30.46 -13.61
C MET A 1 5.31 -28.99 -13.22
N ILE A 2 6.32 -28.35 -12.63
CA ILE A 2 6.25 -26.91 -12.31
C ILE A 2 6.63 -26.16 -13.59
N ARG A 3 5.70 -25.43 -14.19
CA ARG A 3 6.01 -24.58 -15.36
C ARG A 3 6.95 -23.45 -14.89
N PRO A 4 8.05 -23.18 -15.61
CA PRO A 4 8.94 -22.07 -15.25
C PRO A 4 8.23 -20.73 -15.39
N LYS A 5 8.53 -19.80 -14.48
CA LYS A 5 7.93 -18.45 -14.46
C LYS A 5 8.34 -17.64 -15.70
N SER A 6 7.38 -16.88 -16.24
CA SER A 6 7.66 -15.93 -17.33
C SER A 6 8.60 -14.80 -16.88
N PRO A 7 9.26 -14.08 -17.80
CA PRO A 7 10.13 -12.94 -17.47
C PRO A 7 9.44 -11.85 -16.64
N SER A 8 8.19 -11.49 -16.98
CA SER A 8 7.40 -10.51 -16.20
C SER A 8 7.14 -10.99 -14.77
N GLN A 9 6.78 -12.27 -14.59
CA GLN A 9 6.57 -12.82 -13.24
C GLN A 9 7.85 -12.85 -12.39
N ARG A 10 9.02 -13.01 -13.03
CA ARG A 10 10.32 -12.93 -12.33
C ARG A 10 10.63 -11.49 -11.90
N GLN A 11 10.31 -10.51 -12.74
CA GLN A 11 10.49 -9.10 -12.42
C GLN A 11 9.57 -8.64 -11.29
N ASP A 12 8.29 -9.02 -11.33
CA ASP A 12 7.32 -8.74 -10.26
C ASP A 12 7.80 -9.33 -8.92
N GLN A 13 8.30 -10.58 -8.94
CA GLN A 13 8.84 -11.22 -7.74
C GLN A 13 10.09 -10.50 -7.21
N ALA A 14 10.99 -10.07 -8.10
CA ALA A 14 12.18 -9.32 -7.70
C ALA A 14 11.83 -7.96 -7.09
N ARG A 15 10.89 -7.22 -7.70
CA ARG A 15 10.36 -5.95 -7.16
C ARG A 15 9.70 -6.15 -5.81
N SER A 16 8.85 -7.16 -5.69
CA SER A 16 8.17 -7.47 -4.43
C SER A 16 9.15 -7.84 -3.32
N ARG A 17 10.23 -8.57 -3.65
CA ARG A 17 11.29 -8.86 -2.68
C ARG A 17 12.04 -7.60 -2.28
N ALA A 18 12.43 -6.76 -3.23
CA ALA A 18 13.12 -5.50 -2.93
C ALA A 18 12.27 -4.56 -2.06
N LEU A 19 10.94 -4.54 -2.27
CA LEU A 19 10.02 -3.76 -1.43
C LEU A 19 9.85 -4.37 -0.03
N ALA A 20 9.79 -5.70 0.08
CA ALA A 20 9.79 -6.37 1.38
C ALA A 20 11.08 -6.10 2.16
N ASP A 21 12.23 -6.15 1.49
CA ASP A 21 13.53 -5.81 2.03
C ASP A 21 13.53 -4.33 2.50
N ALA A 22 13.11 -3.38 1.66
CA ALA A 22 13.03 -1.97 2.04
C ALA A 22 12.08 -1.71 3.22
N LEU A 23 10.92 -2.38 3.28
CA LEU A 23 10.00 -2.29 4.41
C LEU A 23 10.61 -2.89 5.69
N GLY A 24 11.36 -3.99 5.58
CA GLY A 24 12.14 -4.56 6.68
C GLY A 24 13.21 -3.58 7.19
N SER A 25 13.93 -2.92 6.28
CA SER A 25 14.90 -1.87 6.61
C SER A 25 14.27 -0.59 7.15
N LEU A 26 12.96 -0.39 7.00
CA LEU A 26 12.20 0.66 7.68
C LEU A 26 11.63 0.21 9.04
N GLY A 27 11.88 -1.04 9.44
CA GLY A 27 11.45 -1.59 10.72
C GLY A 27 10.05 -2.22 10.71
N TYR A 28 9.49 -2.56 9.55
CA TYR A 28 8.21 -3.27 9.52
C TYR A 28 8.35 -4.65 10.18
N PRO A 29 7.58 -4.95 11.25
CA PRO A 29 7.81 -6.18 12.02
C PRO A 29 7.61 -7.47 11.23
N GLY A 30 6.79 -7.45 10.17
CA GLY A 30 6.56 -8.60 9.30
C GLY A 30 7.74 -8.97 8.40
N PHE A 31 8.71 -8.07 8.23
CA PHE A 31 9.90 -8.25 7.39
C PHE A 31 11.23 -8.05 8.16
N ILE A 32 11.18 -7.79 9.47
CA ILE A 32 12.36 -7.43 10.27
C ILE A 32 13.42 -8.56 10.35
N ASN A 33 13.01 -9.83 10.25
CA ASN A 33 13.93 -10.98 10.27
C ASN A 33 14.92 -11.02 9.09
N LEU A 34 14.83 -10.06 8.15
CA LEU A 34 15.74 -9.89 7.03
C LEU A 34 16.94 -8.98 7.38
N PHE A 35 16.95 -8.34 8.55
CA PHE A 35 17.96 -7.33 8.95
C PHE A 35 18.30 -7.43 10.44
N SER A 36 19.52 -7.07 10.81
CA SER A 36 19.85 -6.76 12.21
C SER A 36 19.27 -5.41 12.63
N ASP A 37 19.01 -5.20 13.92
CA ASP A 37 18.46 -3.93 14.45
C ASP A 37 19.31 -2.69 14.05
N MET A 38 20.59 -2.87 13.73
CA MET A 38 21.49 -1.82 13.24
C MET A 38 21.39 -1.55 11.73
N GLU A 39 20.84 -2.48 10.94
CA GLU A 39 20.62 -2.34 9.50
C GLU A 39 19.22 -1.80 9.18
N ALA A 40 18.28 -1.92 10.13
CA ALA A 40 16.89 -1.44 10.06
C ALA A 40 16.72 0.09 10.14
N GLU A 41 17.81 0.85 9.95
CA GLU A 41 17.82 2.31 9.92
C GLU A 41 18.64 2.88 8.75
N GLN A 42 18.79 2.14 7.64
CA GLN A 42 19.47 2.65 6.44
C GLN A 42 18.52 3.21 5.37
N ASN A 43 18.62 4.53 5.16
CA ASN A 43 18.56 5.31 3.91
C ASN A 43 17.40 5.13 2.89
N HIS A 44 16.34 4.41 3.19
CA HIS A 44 15.15 4.45 2.34
C HIS A 44 14.24 5.61 2.74
N ASP A 45 13.96 6.50 1.79
CA ASP A 45 12.89 7.49 1.95
C ASP A 45 11.54 6.74 1.94
N PRO A 46 10.75 6.78 3.03
CA PRO A 46 9.49 6.04 3.13
C PRO A 46 8.48 6.49 2.07
N ALA A 47 8.49 7.77 1.66
CA ALA A 47 7.61 8.24 0.59
C ALA A 47 7.95 7.57 -0.74
N VAL A 48 9.25 7.39 -1.02
CA VAL A 48 9.73 6.68 -2.21
C VAL A 48 9.34 5.21 -2.19
N VAL A 49 9.47 4.53 -1.04
CA VAL A 49 9.05 3.13 -0.88
C VAL A 49 7.55 2.99 -1.09
N LEU A 50 6.73 3.86 -0.48
CA LEU A 50 5.29 3.88 -0.65
C LEU A 50 4.89 4.04 -2.12
N LEU A 51 5.47 5.04 -2.80
CA LEU A 51 5.19 5.30 -4.20
C LEU A 51 5.61 4.11 -5.09
N ALA A 52 6.80 3.57 -4.87
CA ALA A 52 7.31 2.44 -5.63
C ALA A 52 6.38 1.21 -5.50
N ALA A 53 5.85 0.97 -4.30
CA ALA A 53 4.90 -0.11 -4.05
C ALA A 53 3.57 0.12 -4.79
N VAL A 54 2.91 1.27 -4.58
CA VAL A 54 1.59 1.52 -5.21
C VAL A 54 1.66 1.60 -6.75
N SER A 55 2.85 1.84 -7.29
CA SER A 55 3.08 1.87 -8.75
C SER A 55 3.33 0.49 -9.37
N CYS A 56 3.42 -0.58 -8.57
CA CYS A 56 3.61 -1.94 -9.07
C CYS A 56 2.27 -2.61 -9.39
N ASP A 57 2.19 -3.31 -10.53
CA ASP A 57 0.96 -4.01 -10.94
C ASP A 57 0.71 -5.31 -10.16
N ASN A 58 1.77 -5.90 -9.61
CA ASN A 58 1.69 -7.17 -8.91
C ASN A 58 2.82 -7.31 -7.88
N LEU A 59 2.42 -7.43 -6.62
CA LEU A 59 3.24 -7.58 -5.42
C LEU A 59 2.71 -8.76 -4.61
N ASP A 60 3.53 -9.23 -3.67
CA ASP A 60 3.08 -10.09 -2.59
C ASP A 60 2.07 -9.34 -1.71
N GLU A 61 0.98 -10.02 -1.31
CA GLU A 61 -0.11 -9.44 -0.52
C GLU A 61 0.42 -8.80 0.78
N ARG A 62 1.42 -9.41 1.42
CA ARG A 62 2.02 -8.91 2.67
C ARG A 62 2.74 -7.57 2.51
N VAL A 63 3.28 -7.29 1.32
CA VAL A 63 3.90 -6.00 1.02
C VAL A 63 2.83 -4.91 0.96
N VAL A 64 1.68 -5.22 0.35
CA VAL A 64 0.55 -4.28 0.25
C VAL A 64 -0.08 -4.04 1.63
N GLU A 65 -0.24 -5.09 2.43
CA GLU A 65 -0.71 -5.02 3.82
C GLU A 65 0.19 -4.17 4.74
N ALA A 66 1.48 -4.04 4.41
CA ALA A 66 2.44 -3.24 5.18
C ALA A 66 2.33 -1.74 4.90
N LEU A 67 1.75 -1.33 3.77
CA LEU A 67 1.77 0.08 3.35
C LEU A 67 0.98 1.02 4.29
N PRO A 68 -0.19 0.65 4.84
CA PRO A 68 -0.85 1.46 5.85
C PRO A 68 0.00 1.66 7.11
N TRP A 69 0.78 0.65 7.51
CA TRP A 69 1.72 0.78 8.63
C TRP A 69 2.82 1.79 8.33
N LEU A 70 3.38 1.80 7.11
CA LEU A 70 4.40 2.77 6.71
C LEU A 70 3.88 4.20 6.84
N ILE A 71 2.65 4.46 6.37
CA ILE A 71 2.01 5.77 6.47
C ILE A 71 1.86 6.21 7.93
N LEU A 72 1.43 5.31 8.81
CA LEU A 72 1.19 5.63 10.22
C LEU A 72 2.50 5.81 11.01
N ARG A 73 3.53 5.03 10.68
CA ARG A 73 4.85 5.07 11.32
C ARG A 73 5.64 6.32 10.95
N TYR A 74 5.52 6.79 9.70
CA TYR A 74 6.26 7.92 9.15
C TYR A 74 5.35 9.11 8.86
N GLN A 75 5.03 9.89 9.88
CA GLN A 75 3.99 10.93 9.84
C GLN A 75 4.31 12.14 8.93
N HIS A 76 5.58 12.30 8.55
CA HIS A 76 6.08 13.44 7.79
C HIS A 76 6.51 13.09 6.36
N LEU A 77 5.78 12.19 5.68
CA LEU A 77 5.98 11.96 4.24
C LEU A 77 5.81 13.27 3.44
N ASP A 78 6.59 13.42 2.38
CA ASP A 78 6.36 14.45 1.37
C ASP A 78 5.12 14.08 0.53
N TRP A 79 3.95 14.47 1.04
CA TRP A 79 2.67 14.17 0.42
C TRP A 79 2.44 14.92 -0.89
N ASP A 80 2.96 16.13 -1.03
CA ASP A 80 2.82 16.89 -2.28
C ASP A 80 3.64 16.23 -3.40
N TRP A 81 4.82 15.67 -3.07
CA TRP A 81 5.55 14.79 -3.97
C TRP A 81 4.78 13.49 -4.25
N ALA A 82 4.35 12.76 -3.21
CA ALA A 82 3.71 11.45 -3.38
C ALA A 82 2.43 11.52 -4.23
N VAL A 83 1.57 12.53 -4.01
CA VAL A 83 0.33 12.73 -4.77
C VAL A 83 0.63 13.04 -6.24
N ARG A 84 1.57 13.94 -6.51
CA ARG A 84 1.97 14.28 -7.89
C ARG A 84 2.50 13.05 -8.62
N GLU A 85 3.44 12.34 -8.00
CA GLU A 85 4.08 11.18 -8.62
C GLU A 85 3.12 10.00 -8.80
N ALA A 86 2.16 9.81 -7.88
CA ALA A 86 1.13 8.81 -8.01
C ALA A 86 0.22 9.12 -9.20
N ARG A 87 -0.15 10.40 -9.40
CA ARG A 87 -0.93 10.83 -10.57
C ARG A 87 -0.17 10.56 -11.87
N ASP A 88 1.12 10.88 -11.94
CA ASP A 88 1.93 10.66 -13.14
C ASP A 88 2.06 9.18 -13.50
N ARG A 89 1.94 8.28 -12.50
CA ARG A 89 2.02 6.81 -12.68
C ARG A 89 0.64 6.13 -12.74
N ASN A 90 -0.46 6.89 -12.74
CA ASN A 90 -1.82 6.35 -12.64
C ASN A 90 -2.07 5.48 -11.39
N ALA A 91 -1.36 5.76 -10.29
CA ALA A 91 -1.41 5.04 -9.03
C ALA A 91 -2.25 5.74 -7.95
N GLN A 92 -2.91 6.86 -8.27
CA GLN A 92 -3.68 7.66 -7.31
C GLN A 92 -4.82 6.89 -6.65
N ASN A 93 -5.48 5.96 -7.35
CA ASN A 93 -6.54 5.14 -6.75
C ASN A 93 -5.98 4.15 -5.72
N ARG A 94 -4.84 3.52 -6.05
CA ARG A 94 -4.13 2.60 -5.13
C ARG A 94 -3.63 3.37 -3.92
N LEU A 95 -3.01 4.53 -4.11
CA LEU A 95 -2.55 5.37 -3.02
C LEU A 95 -3.71 5.87 -2.15
N GLY A 96 -4.79 6.36 -2.75
CA GLY A 96 -5.98 6.84 -2.04
C GLY A 96 -6.59 5.75 -1.15
N TYR A 97 -6.68 4.53 -1.67
CA TYR A 97 -7.16 3.40 -0.88
C TYR A 97 -6.25 3.04 0.30
N ILE A 98 -4.92 3.03 0.11
CA ILE A 98 -3.97 2.77 1.19
C ILE A 98 -4.02 3.88 2.26
N VAL A 99 -4.17 5.15 1.87
CA VAL A 99 -4.38 6.28 2.81
C VAL A 99 -5.68 6.08 3.59
N GLY A 100 -6.78 5.70 2.92
CA GLY A 100 -8.06 5.39 3.57
C GLY A 100 -7.96 4.24 4.57
N LEU A 101 -7.20 3.18 4.25
CA LEU A 101 -6.90 2.11 5.22
C LEU A 101 -6.12 2.64 6.43
N ALA A 102 -5.10 3.47 6.20
CA ALA A 102 -4.31 4.07 7.27
C ALA A 102 -5.18 4.95 8.18
N LEU A 103 -6.07 5.77 7.62
CA LEU A 103 -7.04 6.58 8.37
C LEU A 103 -7.88 5.73 9.31
N ARG A 104 -8.46 4.63 8.80
CA ARG A 104 -9.33 3.76 9.60
C ARG A 104 -8.57 3.04 10.73
N VAL A 105 -7.36 2.58 10.45
CA VAL A 105 -6.51 1.94 11.47
C VAL A 105 -6.05 2.96 12.50
N GLY A 106 -5.58 4.12 12.06
CA GLY A 106 -5.08 5.18 12.92
C GLY A 106 -6.17 5.76 13.82
N ALA A 107 -7.40 5.90 13.33
CA ALA A 107 -8.56 6.33 14.12
C ALA A 107 -8.92 5.36 15.25
N SER A 108 -8.48 4.10 15.16
CA SER A 108 -8.66 3.12 16.23
C SER A 108 -7.60 3.23 17.34
N SER A 109 -6.63 4.13 17.19
CA SER A 109 -5.50 4.36 18.12
C SER A 109 -5.51 5.80 18.65
N ALA A 110 -5.35 6.00 19.95
CA ALA A 110 -5.35 7.33 20.55
C ALA A 110 -4.08 8.13 20.20
N GLY A 111 -4.18 9.45 20.03
CA GLY A 111 -3.03 10.36 19.94
C GLY A 111 -2.56 10.74 18.53
N ASN A 112 -3.34 10.42 17.48
CA ASN A 112 -2.95 10.64 16.07
C ASN A 112 -3.76 11.74 15.35
N ASP A 113 -4.44 12.63 16.08
CA ASP A 113 -5.43 13.54 15.48
C ASP A 113 -4.87 14.43 14.37
N GLU A 114 -3.67 15.00 14.55
CA GLU A 114 -3.01 15.83 13.54
C GLU A 114 -2.64 15.02 12.28
N LEU A 115 -2.10 13.81 12.48
CA LEU A 115 -1.81 12.90 11.37
C LEU A 115 -3.08 12.55 10.60
N LEU A 116 -4.16 12.19 11.31
CA LEU A 116 -5.43 11.82 10.69
C LEU A 116 -6.05 12.98 9.92
N LEU A 117 -5.99 14.20 10.44
CA LEU A 117 -6.42 15.40 9.72
C LEU A 117 -5.62 15.60 8.43
N ARG A 118 -4.30 15.41 8.50
CA ARG A 118 -3.42 15.49 7.32
C ARG A 118 -3.74 14.41 6.29
N LEU A 119 -3.90 13.16 6.72
CA LEU A 119 -4.25 12.04 5.85
C LEU A 119 -5.63 12.24 5.19
N SER A 120 -6.61 12.81 5.91
CA SER A 120 -7.92 13.15 5.35
C SER A 120 -7.78 14.17 4.22
N ALA A 121 -6.98 15.22 4.41
CA ALA A 121 -6.72 16.21 3.36
C ALA A 121 -5.97 15.61 2.15
N VAL A 122 -5.08 14.63 2.39
CA VAL A 122 -4.41 13.88 1.31
C VAL A 122 -5.40 13.00 0.55
N GLU A 123 -6.29 12.31 1.25
CA GLU A 123 -7.33 11.47 0.65
C GLU A 123 -8.27 12.31 -0.23
N GLU A 124 -8.73 13.46 0.25
CA GLU A 124 -9.54 14.41 -0.51
C GLU A 124 -8.83 14.87 -1.79
N LYS A 125 -7.56 15.30 -1.69
CA LYS A 125 -6.74 15.68 -2.86
C LYS A 125 -6.64 14.54 -3.88
N LEU A 126 -6.44 13.30 -3.43
CA LEU A 126 -6.37 12.14 -4.32
C LEU A 126 -7.72 11.84 -4.97
N PHE A 127 -8.82 12.08 -4.25
CA PHE A 127 -10.17 11.82 -4.72
C PHE A 127 -10.54 12.73 -5.89
N ASP A 128 -10.09 13.98 -5.88
CA ASP A 128 -10.26 14.94 -6.98
C ASP A 128 -9.64 14.48 -8.31
N TYR A 129 -8.60 13.65 -8.26
CA TYR A 129 -7.88 13.13 -9.44
C TYR A 129 -8.11 11.63 -9.67
N ARG A 130 -9.08 11.03 -8.98
CA ARG A 130 -9.35 9.59 -9.07
C ARG A 130 -9.67 9.17 -10.50
N LEU A 131 -9.25 7.96 -10.85
CA LEU A 131 -9.56 7.36 -12.15
C LEU A 131 -10.87 6.58 -12.08
N ASP A 132 -11.70 6.71 -13.12
CA ASP A 132 -12.92 5.90 -13.28
C ASP A 132 -12.61 4.45 -13.70
N LYS A 133 -11.38 4.19 -14.16
CA LYS A 133 -10.94 2.87 -14.60
C LYS A 133 -10.85 1.91 -13.40
N GLU A 134 -11.41 0.70 -13.59
CA GLU A 134 -11.22 -0.41 -12.65
C GLU A 134 -9.76 -0.88 -12.65
N ASP A 135 -9.21 -1.06 -11.44
CA ASP A 135 -7.85 -1.54 -11.22
C ASP A 135 -7.81 -2.56 -10.06
N THR A 136 -6.64 -3.13 -9.77
CA THR A 136 -6.39 -3.95 -8.58
C THR A 136 -5.46 -3.23 -7.61
N LEU A 137 -5.42 -3.65 -6.34
CA LEU A 137 -4.55 -3.05 -5.33
C LEU A 137 -3.15 -3.69 -5.37
N CYS A 138 -2.43 -3.51 -6.47
CA CYS A 138 -1.08 -4.06 -6.68
C CYS A 138 -0.99 -5.59 -6.57
N VAL A 139 -2.11 -6.32 -6.64
CA VAL A 139 -2.15 -7.79 -6.57
C VAL A 139 -2.93 -8.30 -7.77
N ARG A 140 -2.38 -9.30 -8.47
CA ARG A 140 -3.05 -9.89 -9.62
C ARG A 140 -4.27 -10.69 -9.18
N VAL A 141 -5.45 -10.28 -9.65
CA VAL A 141 -6.72 -10.97 -9.40
C VAL A 141 -7.02 -11.94 -10.56
N PRO A 142 -7.16 -13.25 -10.30
CA PRO A 142 -7.59 -14.21 -11.32
C PRO A 142 -9.00 -13.90 -11.84
N GLU A 143 -9.27 -14.14 -13.13
CA GLU A 143 -10.56 -13.86 -13.77
C GLU A 143 -11.76 -14.45 -13.02
N GLY A 144 -11.64 -15.70 -12.54
CA GLY A 144 -12.71 -16.37 -11.78
C GLY A 144 -13.04 -15.68 -10.44
N ARG A 145 -12.11 -14.92 -9.85
CA ARG A 145 -12.33 -14.18 -8.60
C ARG A 145 -12.87 -12.76 -8.84
N ARG A 146 -12.66 -12.18 -10.03
CA ARG A 146 -13.04 -10.77 -10.32
C ARG A 146 -14.53 -10.49 -10.10
N LYS A 147 -15.40 -11.40 -10.58
CA LYS A 147 -16.86 -11.23 -10.41
C LYS A 147 -17.23 -11.19 -8.93
N SER A 148 -16.75 -12.14 -8.14
CA SER A 148 -17.02 -12.20 -6.71
C SER A 148 -16.50 -10.96 -5.99
N LEU A 149 -15.29 -10.48 -6.30
CA LEU A 149 -14.75 -9.26 -5.69
C LEU A 149 -15.54 -8.00 -6.05
N ARG A 150 -16.10 -7.86 -7.26
CA ARG A 150 -16.96 -6.70 -7.58
C ARG A 150 -18.17 -6.63 -6.66
N GLU A 151 -18.72 -7.80 -6.31
CA GLU A 151 -19.89 -7.94 -5.44
C GLU A 151 -19.52 -7.75 -3.96
N THR A 152 -18.39 -8.31 -3.51
CA THR A 152 -18.03 -8.36 -2.08
C THR A 152 -17.07 -7.26 -1.60
N ARG A 153 -16.40 -6.54 -2.51
CA ARG A 153 -15.40 -5.50 -2.14
C ARG A 153 -16.00 -4.46 -1.19
N PRO A 154 -15.19 -3.96 -0.23
CA PRO A 154 -15.65 -2.94 0.72
C PRO A 154 -16.04 -1.64 -0.01
N PRO A 155 -16.94 -0.82 0.58
CA PRO A 155 -17.39 0.44 -0.02
C PRO A 155 -16.25 1.36 -0.46
N GLU A 156 -15.19 1.45 0.34
CA GLU A 156 -14.01 2.27 0.07
C GLU A 156 -13.27 1.76 -1.17
N ALA A 157 -13.17 0.44 -1.37
CA ALA A 157 -12.57 -0.13 -2.59
C ALA A 157 -13.45 0.18 -3.82
N ARG A 158 -14.78 0.28 -3.65
CA ARG A 158 -15.68 0.74 -4.73
C ARG A 158 -15.42 2.20 -5.08
N GLN A 159 -15.28 3.06 -4.08
CA GLN A 159 -15.02 4.50 -4.24
C GLN A 159 -13.76 4.76 -5.10
N TRP A 160 -12.71 3.97 -4.86
CA TRP A 160 -11.45 4.03 -5.59
C TRP A 160 -11.38 3.13 -6.83
N ASN A 161 -12.48 2.51 -7.26
CA ASN A 161 -12.53 1.60 -8.41
C ASN A 161 -11.53 0.42 -8.34
N LEU A 162 -11.24 -0.10 -7.15
CA LEU A 162 -10.31 -1.21 -6.94
C LEU A 162 -11.04 -2.55 -6.77
N LEU A 163 -10.47 -3.62 -7.33
CA LEU A 163 -10.81 -5.00 -7.04
C LEU A 163 -9.88 -5.55 -5.97
N THR A 164 -10.32 -5.42 -4.72
CA THR A 164 -9.64 -5.94 -3.54
C THR A 164 -10.69 -6.18 -2.45
N ASP A 165 -10.43 -7.14 -1.58
CA ASP A 165 -11.16 -7.42 -0.35
C ASP A 165 -10.38 -6.98 0.91
N LEU A 166 -9.15 -6.47 0.74
CA LEU A 166 -8.28 -6.02 1.83
C LEU A 166 -9.00 -4.96 2.67
N ALA A 167 -9.22 -5.23 3.95
CA ALA A 167 -9.85 -4.32 4.88
C ALA A 167 -8.97 -4.10 6.11
N PRO A 168 -9.27 -3.09 6.97
CA PRO A 168 -8.44 -2.80 8.14
C PRO A 168 -8.20 -3.98 9.08
N ARG A 169 -9.17 -4.90 9.20
CA ARG A 169 -9.10 -6.11 10.02
C ARG A 169 -8.04 -7.12 9.54
N ASP A 170 -7.65 -7.05 8.28
CA ASP A 170 -6.72 -8.00 7.65
C ASP A 170 -5.25 -7.57 7.85
N LEU A 171 -5.02 -6.36 8.38
CA LEU A 171 -3.68 -5.78 8.56
C LEU A 171 -3.02 -6.32 9.84
N ALA A 172 -1.96 -7.10 9.70
CA ALA A 172 -1.36 -7.87 10.79
C ALA A 172 -0.74 -7.05 11.95
N TYR A 173 -0.37 -5.78 11.73
CA TYR A 173 0.38 -4.97 12.70
C TYR A 173 -0.33 -3.66 13.10
N HIS A 174 -1.66 -3.66 13.12
CA HIS A 174 -2.43 -2.53 13.67
C HIS A 174 -2.10 -2.34 15.17
N GLY A 175 -1.60 -1.16 15.54
CA GLY A 175 -1.35 -0.77 16.93
C GLY A 175 0.11 -0.86 17.41
N ARG A 176 1.07 -1.15 16.52
CA ARG A 176 2.52 -1.03 16.80
C ARG A 176 3.12 0.04 15.90
N PHE A 177 2.82 1.31 16.20
CA PHE A 177 3.32 2.48 15.47
C PHE A 177 4.06 3.40 16.43
#